data_AF-A0A1A2LYF9-F1
#
_entry.id   AF-A0A1A2LYF9-F1
#
_cell.length_a   1.000
_cell.length_b   1.000
_cell.length_c   1.000
_cell.angle_alpha   90.00
_cell.angle_beta   90.00
_cell.angle_gamma   90.00
#
_symmetry.space_group_name_H-M   'P 1'
#
loop_
_entity.id
_entity.type
_entity.pdbx_description
1 polymer ?
#
loop_
_entity_poly.entity_id
_entity_poly.type
_entity_poly.pdbx_seq_one_letter_code
_entity_poly.pdbx_strand_id
1 'polypeptide(L)'
;MATRRTYNQNCPIALGLDVLGERWTLLILRELVGGPRRYGDLRAELPGIATNLLAERLKELQDAGLVDRADLPAPIGRTVYTLSDVGWQRALPVLRSVALFGLDRLDPAEGGVVSPLNGFLAGILLGFDSGKAAGLEATCRAEIDGRRFDFAVTQGHLAGGHGEPSVTLTAGAADLVDARLGSTEAKRKAALRRIDFQGDPQTVSAVRQAFAL
;
A
#
# COMPACT_ATOMS: atom_id res chain seq x y z
N MET A 1 14.40 22.77 -15.81
CA MET A 1 13.20 22.35 -15.05
C MET A 1 12.09 22.21 -16.06
N ALA A 2 11.56 21.01 -16.28
CA ALA A 2 10.35 20.87 -17.08
C ALA A 2 9.22 21.58 -16.31
N THR A 3 8.53 22.51 -16.96
CA THR A 3 7.39 23.21 -16.36
C THR A 3 6.32 22.17 -16.05
N ARG A 4 6.01 22.00 -14.75
CA ARG A 4 4.95 21.10 -14.30
C ARG A 4 3.67 21.45 -15.04
N ARG A 5 3.08 20.49 -15.75
CA ARG A 5 1.80 20.69 -16.41
C ARG A 5 0.75 20.94 -15.34
N THR A 6 0.01 22.03 -15.48
CA THR A 6 -1.07 22.39 -14.56
C THR A 6 -2.35 22.62 -15.33
N TYR A 7 -3.48 22.21 -14.76
CA TYR A 7 -4.79 22.53 -15.29
C TYR A 7 -5.16 24.02 -15.13
N ASN A 8 -4.40 24.79 -14.34
CA ASN A 8 -4.62 26.22 -14.07
C ASN A 8 -6.04 26.55 -13.59
N GLN A 9 -6.59 25.68 -12.74
CA GLN A 9 -7.92 25.80 -12.16
C GLN A 9 -7.83 25.82 -10.63
N ASN A 10 -8.54 26.74 -9.99
CA ASN A 10 -8.72 26.75 -8.54
C ASN A 10 -9.79 25.72 -8.11
N CYS A 11 -9.66 24.48 -8.58
CA CYS A 11 -10.53 23.36 -8.27
C CYS A 11 -9.72 22.31 -7.50
N PRO A 12 -10.17 21.85 -6.31
CA PRO A 12 -9.43 20.87 -5.51
C PRO A 12 -9.09 19.58 -6.26
N ILE A 13 -9.98 19.14 -7.17
CA ILE A 13 -9.73 17.97 -8.02
C ILE A 13 -8.62 18.26 -9.03
N ALA A 14 -8.67 19.41 -9.71
CA ALA A 14 -7.65 19.80 -10.69
C ALA A 14 -6.26 19.95 -10.02
N LEU A 15 -6.19 20.59 -8.85
CA LEU A 15 -4.96 20.71 -8.06
C LEU A 15 -4.44 19.34 -7.58
N GLY A 16 -5.34 18.41 -7.25
CA GLY A 16 -4.98 17.03 -6.95
C GLY A 16 -4.41 16.30 -8.17
N LEU A 17 -5.00 16.50 -9.35
CA LEU A 17 -4.54 15.91 -10.61
C LEU A 17 -3.22 16.52 -11.10
N ASP A 18 -2.91 17.77 -10.78
CA ASP A 18 -1.57 18.37 -11.00
C ASP A 18 -0.46 17.60 -10.24
N VAL A 19 -0.83 16.83 -9.20
CA VAL A 19 0.08 15.94 -8.46
C VAL A 19 -0.05 14.49 -8.92
N LEU A 20 -1.27 13.95 -8.98
CA LEU A 20 -1.51 12.52 -9.10
C LEU A 20 -1.88 12.05 -10.51
N GLY A 21 -2.25 12.98 -11.40
CA GLY A 21 -2.85 12.68 -12.71
C GLY A 21 -1.85 12.24 -13.78
N GLU A 22 -0.56 12.46 -13.56
CA GLU A 22 0.48 12.05 -14.50
C GLU A 22 0.71 10.53 -14.43
N ARG A 23 0.92 9.93 -15.61
CA ARG A 23 1.10 8.47 -15.75
C ARG A 23 2.23 7.98 -14.84
N TRP A 24 2.05 6.80 -14.25
CA TRP A 24 2.95 6.15 -13.30
C TRP A 24 2.93 6.69 -11.87
N THR A 25 2.46 7.91 -11.62
CA THR A 25 2.53 8.51 -10.27
C THR A 25 1.86 7.64 -9.19
N LEU A 26 0.61 7.24 -9.43
CA LEU A 26 -0.11 6.35 -8.50
C LEU A 26 0.49 4.94 -8.43
N LEU A 27 1.15 4.45 -9.50
CA LEU A 27 1.83 3.16 -9.47
C LEU A 27 3.13 3.20 -8.66
N ILE A 28 3.85 4.33 -8.69
CA ILE A 28 5.02 4.56 -7.82
C ILE A 28 4.56 4.59 -6.36
N LEU A 29 3.51 5.36 -6.05
CA LEU A 29 2.95 5.40 -4.69
C LEU A 29 2.49 4.01 -4.22
N ARG A 30 1.83 3.23 -5.09
CA ARG A 30 1.45 1.83 -4.81
C ARG A 30 2.65 0.97 -4.42
N GLU A 31 3.77 1.07 -5.12
CA GLU A 31 4.97 0.30 -4.77
C GLU A 31 5.56 0.72 -3.42
N LEU A 32 5.48 2.01 -3.08
CA LEU A 32 6.00 2.55 -1.82
C LEU A 32 5.10 2.26 -0.61
N VAL A 33 3.80 1.97 -0.82
CA VAL A 33 2.95 1.34 0.21
C VAL A 33 3.56 0.01 0.67
N GLY A 34 4.24 -0.69 -0.25
CA GLY A 34 4.91 -1.95 0.03
C GLY A 34 6.21 -1.85 0.83
N GLY A 35 6.53 -0.67 1.39
CA GLY A 35 7.72 -0.40 2.18
C GLY A 35 8.84 0.32 1.42
N PRO A 36 10.00 0.57 2.08
CA PRO A 36 11.13 1.26 1.48
C PRO A 36 11.66 0.57 0.23
N ARG A 37 11.87 1.32 -0.86
CA ARG A 37 12.38 0.79 -2.12
C ARG A 37 13.56 1.58 -2.64
N ARG A 38 14.58 0.91 -3.19
CA ARG A 38 15.62 1.60 -3.96
C ARG A 38 15.07 2.02 -5.31
N TYR A 39 15.74 2.99 -5.93
CA TYR A 39 15.43 3.40 -7.30
C TYR A 39 15.38 2.22 -8.29
N GLY A 40 16.37 1.32 -8.21
CA GLY A 40 16.44 0.14 -9.08
C GLY A 40 15.29 -0.86 -8.84
N ASP A 41 14.85 -0.99 -7.58
CA ASP A 41 13.73 -1.86 -7.24
C ASP A 41 12.43 -1.31 -7.81
N LEU A 42 12.17 0.00 -7.62
CA LEU A 42 11.01 0.67 -8.23
C LEU A 42 10.97 0.52 -9.75
N ARG A 43 12.12 0.69 -10.41
CA ARG A 43 12.21 0.53 -11.86
C ARG A 43 11.94 -0.91 -12.31
N ALA A 44 12.39 -1.91 -11.54
CA ALA A 44 12.15 -3.32 -11.87
C ALA A 44 10.67 -3.71 -11.71
N GLU A 45 9.99 -3.16 -10.70
CA GLU A 45 8.57 -3.43 -10.38
C GLU A 45 7.60 -2.61 -11.25
N LEU A 46 8.11 -1.63 -12.00
CA LEU A 46 7.36 -0.76 -12.91
C LEU A 46 7.85 -0.95 -14.36
N PRO A 47 7.66 -2.15 -14.96
CA PRO A 47 8.15 -2.43 -16.30
C PRO A 47 7.54 -1.46 -17.32
N GLY A 48 8.40 -0.80 -18.11
CA GLY A 48 8.01 0.18 -19.12
C GLY A 48 8.10 1.65 -18.67
N ILE A 49 8.41 1.93 -17.41
CA ILE A 49 8.73 3.30 -16.99
C ILE A 49 10.11 3.72 -17.50
N ALA A 50 10.20 4.90 -18.11
CA ALA A 50 11.48 5.48 -18.51
C ALA A 50 12.26 5.98 -17.28
N THR A 51 13.58 5.80 -17.27
CA THR A 51 14.45 6.17 -16.14
C THR A 51 14.32 7.66 -15.79
N ASN A 52 14.37 8.54 -16.79
CA ASN A 52 14.21 9.98 -16.58
C ASN A 52 12.83 10.31 -15.96
N LEU A 53 11.77 9.66 -16.43
CA LEU A 53 10.41 9.87 -15.91
C LEU A 53 10.29 9.41 -14.46
N LEU A 54 10.83 8.25 -14.09
CA LEU A 54 10.81 7.78 -12.69
C LEU A 54 11.53 8.78 -11.77
N ALA A 55 12.71 9.25 -12.16
CA ALA A 55 13.47 10.23 -11.37
C ALA A 55 12.70 11.56 -11.22
N GLU A 56 12.07 12.03 -12.30
CA GLU A 56 11.24 13.23 -12.29
C GLU A 56 10.03 13.07 -11.37
N ARG A 57 9.27 11.96 -11.49
CA ARG A 57 8.10 11.70 -10.65
C ARG A 57 8.47 11.59 -9.17
N LEU A 58 9.56 10.90 -8.84
CA LEU A 58 10.04 10.81 -7.45
C LEU A 58 10.41 12.19 -6.89
N LYS A 59 11.04 13.06 -7.69
CA LYS A 59 11.34 14.44 -7.28
C LYS A 59 10.05 15.22 -7.01
N GLU A 60 9.07 15.15 -7.90
CA GLU A 60 7.81 15.86 -7.71
C GLU A 60 6.99 15.35 -6.52
N LEU A 61 7.00 14.04 -6.25
CA LEU A 61 6.34 13.46 -5.09
C LEU A 61 7.03 13.87 -3.77
N GLN A 62 8.36 14.05 -3.78
CA GLN A 62 9.09 14.65 -2.66
C GLN A 62 8.74 16.12 -2.49
N ASP A 63 8.74 16.91 -3.58
CA ASP A 63 8.37 18.33 -3.55
C ASP A 63 6.91 18.52 -3.08
N ALA A 64 6.04 17.54 -3.33
CA ALA A 64 4.66 17.49 -2.83
C ALA A 64 4.52 16.95 -1.39
N GLY A 65 5.62 16.52 -0.76
CA GLY A 65 5.65 15.99 0.60
C GLY A 65 5.01 14.61 0.77
N LEU A 66 4.81 13.85 -0.31
CA LEU A 66 4.19 12.51 -0.29
C LEU A 66 5.22 11.37 -0.17
N VAL A 67 6.47 11.63 -0.54
CA VAL A 67 7.56 10.66 -0.57
C VAL A 67 8.77 11.25 0.13
N ASP A 68 9.40 10.45 0.97
CA ASP A 68 10.68 10.78 1.59
C ASP A 68 11.81 10.01 0.91
N ARG A 69 13.00 10.61 0.95
CA ARG A 69 14.26 9.98 0.55
C ARG A 69 15.10 9.80 1.80
N ALA A 70 15.40 8.56 2.15
CA ALA A 70 16.18 8.22 3.34
C ALA A 70 17.40 7.39 2.96
N ASP A 71 18.52 7.59 3.66
CA ASP A 71 19.68 6.73 3.55
C ASP A 71 19.61 5.66 4.65
N LEU A 72 19.55 4.39 4.23
CA LEU A 72 19.58 3.29 5.19
C LEU A 72 20.96 3.21 5.86
N PRO A 73 21.01 2.97 7.18
CA PRO A 73 22.26 2.87 7.89
C PRO A 73 23.13 1.73 7.36
N ALA A 74 24.43 1.80 7.68
CA ALA A 74 25.38 0.73 7.40
C ALA A 74 24.88 -0.62 7.99
N PRO A 75 25.21 -1.76 7.37
CA PRO A 75 26.15 -1.93 6.25
C PRO A 75 25.51 -1.81 4.86
N ILE A 76 24.20 -1.58 4.77
CA ILE A 76 23.49 -1.51 3.49
C ILE A 76 23.89 -0.22 2.75
N GLY A 77 23.93 0.92 3.46
CA GLY A 77 24.46 2.20 2.95
C GLY A 77 23.81 2.65 1.63
N ARG A 78 22.48 2.55 1.54
CA ARG A 78 21.75 2.83 0.29
C ARG A 78 20.60 3.79 0.52
N THR A 79 20.47 4.72 -0.41
CA THR A 79 19.28 5.55 -0.54
C THR A 79 18.07 4.70 -0.92
N VAL A 80 16.99 4.87 -0.16
CA VAL A 80 15.66 4.36 -0.43
C VAL A 80 14.65 5.49 -0.50
N TYR A 81 13.51 5.20 -1.12
CA TYR A 81 12.33 6.04 -1.11
C TYR A 81 11.24 5.36 -0.27
N THR A 82 10.48 6.16 0.48
CA THR A 82 9.35 5.71 1.32
C THR A 82 8.19 6.65 1.11
N LEU A 83 6.96 6.21 1.38
CA LEU A 83 5.89 7.17 1.64
C LEU A 83 6.22 7.94 2.92
N SER A 84 5.98 9.25 2.90
CA SER A 84 5.97 10.07 4.12
C SER A 84 4.69 9.80 4.92
N ASP A 85 4.60 10.29 6.15
CA ASP A 85 3.37 10.22 6.96
C ASP A 85 2.17 10.86 6.23
N VAL A 86 2.40 12.02 5.60
CA VAL A 86 1.41 12.70 4.76
C VAL A 86 1.08 11.86 3.53
N GLY A 87 2.08 11.19 2.95
CA GLY A 87 1.94 10.23 1.85
C GLY A 87 0.98 9.09 2.21
N TRP A 88 1.19 8.43 3.36
CA TRP A 88 0.30 7.40 3.88
C TRP A 88 -1.13 7.92 4.01
N GLN A 89 -1.32 9.06 4.68
CA GLN A 89 -2.65 9.61 4.94
C GLN A 89 -3.39 10.04 3.67
N ARG A 90 -2.70 10.67 2.72
CA ARG A 90 -3.34 11.28 1.53
C ARG A 90 -3.39 10.34 0.32
N ALA A 91 -2.38 9.51 0.11
CA ALA A 91 -2.31 8.65 -1.07
C ALA A 91 -3.18 7.40 -0.93
N LEU A 92 -3.23 6.78 0.26
CA LEU A 92 -3.95 5.51 0.44
C LEU A 92 -5.44 5.58 0.13
N PRO A 93 -6.21 6.60 0.57
CA PRO A 93 -7.62 6.71 0.19
C PRO A 93 -7.80 6.79 -1.33
N VAL A 94 -6.92 7.53 -2.02
CA VAL A 94 -6.96 7.65 -3.50
C VAL A 94 -6.62 6.31 -4.16
N LEU A 95 -5.56 5.64 -3.71
CA LEU A 95 -5.17 4.32 -4.22
C LEU A 95 -6.29 3.31 -4.00
N ARG A 96 -6.97 3.35 -2.85
CA ARG A 96 -8.13 2.50 -2.57
C ARG A 96 -9.28 2.78 -3.54
N SER A 97 -9.63 4.05 -3.76
CA SER A 97 -10.69 4.42 -4.71
C SER A 97 -10.36 3.98 -6.14
N VAL A 98 -9.11 4.15 -6.57
CA VAL A 98 -8.65 3.69 -7.90
C VAL A 98 -8.67 2.17 -7.99
N ALA A 99 -8.25 1.46 -6.95
CA ALA A 99 -8.31 0.01 -6.90
C ALA A 99 -9.77 -0.49 -7.01
N LEU A 100 -10.69 0.08 -6.23
CA LEU A 100 -12.13 -0.22 -6.30
C LEU A 100 -12.71 0.05 -7.70
N PHE A 101 -12.34 1.17 -8.32
CA PHE A 101 -12.75 1.50 -9.68
C PHE A 101 -12.26 0.48 -10.72
N GLY A 102 -11.10 -0.14 -10.50
CA GLY A 102 -10.54 -1.15 -11.40
C GLY A 102 -11.01 -2.58 -11.14
N LEU A 103 -11.73 -2.86 -10.04
CA LEU A 103 -12.05 -4.24 -9.63
C LEU A 103 -12.93 -4.99 -10.64
N ASP A 104 -13.89 -4.31 -11.26
CA ASP A 104 -14.81 -4.87 -12.25
C ASP A 104 -14.13 -5.26 -13.58
N ARG A 105 -12.90 -4.79 -13.78
CA ARG A 105 -12.06 -5.04 -14.97
C ARG A 105 -11.01 -6.10 -14.75
N LEU A 106 -10.87 -6.63 -13.54
CA LEU A 106 -9.94 -7.71 -13.26
C LEU A 106 -10.44 -8.99 -13.95
N ASP A 107 -9.64 -9.53 -14.87
CA ASP A 107 -9.91 -10.83 -15.46
C ASP A 107 -9.37 -11.94 -14.53
N PRO A 108 -10.24 -12.81 -13.98
CA PRO A 108 -9.80 -13.95 -13.16
C PRO A 108 -8.97 -14.98 -13.95
N ALA A 109 -9.14 -15.05 -15.27
CA ALA A 109 -8.46 -16.01 -16.15
C ALA A 109 -7.05 -15.54 -16.56
N GLU A 110 -6.78 -14.24 -16.56
CA GLU A 110 -5.41 -13.69 -16.66
C GLU A 110 -4.67 -13.70 -15.32
N GLY A 111 -5.26 -14.31 -14.28
CA GLY A 111 -4.72 -14.43 -12.93
C GLY A 111 -3.41 -15.23 -12.88
N GLY A 112 -2.32 -14.62 -13.29
CA GLY A 112 -0.96 -15.08 -13.03
C GLY A 112 -0.68 -15.14 -11.52
N VAL A 113 0.57 -15.47 -11.17
CA VAL A 113 1.02 -15.52 -9.77
C VAL A 113 0.68 -14.19 -9.08
N VAL A 114 -0.18 -14.23 -8.07
CA VAL A 114 -0.55 -13.07 -7.27
C VAL A 114 0.69 -12.60 -6.53
N SER A 115 1.15 -11.39 -6.80
CA SER A 115 2.31 -10.84 -6.10
C SER A 115 2.00 -10.60 -4.62
N PRO A 116 3.01 -10.65 -3.72
CA PRO A 116 2.81 -10.32 -2.31
C PRO A 116 2.18 -8.93 -2.10
N LEU A 117 2.54 -7.96 -2.94
CA LEU A 117 1.95 -6.62 -2.88
C LEU A 117 0.45 -6.64 -3.23
N ASN A 118 0.02 -7.44 -4.21
CA ASN A 118 -1.41 -7.59 -4.51
C ASN A 118 -2.16 -8.22 -3.33
N GLY A 119 -1.55 -9.21 -2.66
CA GLY A 119 -2.08 -9.76 -1.40
C GLY A 119 -2.24 -8.68 -0.33
N PHE A 120 -1.21 -7.84 -0.12
CA PHE A 120 -1.27 -6.72 0.81
C PHE A 120 -2.39 -5.72 0.46
N LEU A 121 -2.50 -5.32 -0.81
CA LEU A 121 -3.51 -4.37 -1.25
C LEU A 121 -4.94 -4.95 -1.08
N ALA A 122 -5.14 -6.23 -1.34
CA ALA A 122 -6.44 -6.87 -1.16
C ALA A 122 -6.82 -7.10 0.31
N GLY A 123 -5.88 -7.62 1.11
CA GLY A 123 -6.11 -7.94 2.51
C GLY A 123 -6.17 -6.69 3.40
N ILE A 124 -5.22 -5.78 3.22
CA ILE A 124 -4.98 -4.64 4.12
C ILE A 124 -5.65 -3.38 3.57
N LEU A 125 -5.24 -2.88 2.39
CA LEU A 125 -5.75 -1.61 1.87
C LEU A 125 -7.26 -1.64 1.57
N LEU A 126 -7.70 -2.63 0.80
CA LEU A 126 -9.12 -2.78 0.46
C LEU A 126 -9.94 -3.25 1.66
N GLY A 127 -9.33 -3.99 2.58
CA GLY A 127 -9.97 -4.53 3.77
C GLY A 127 -10.14 -3.57 4.93
N PHE A 128 -9.36 -2.49 4.96
CA PHE A 128 -9.37 -1.54 6.06
C PHE A 128 -10.74 -0.86 6.25
N ASP A 129 -11.28 -0.95 7.45
CA ASP A 129 -12.51 -0.30 7.89
C ASP A 129 -12.16 0.73 8.96
N SER A 130 -12.19 2.01 8.59
CA SER A 130 -11.84 3.11 9.49
C SER A 130 -12.79 3.24 10.68
N GLY A 131 -14.05 2.80 10.53
CA GLY A 131 -15.03 2.81 11.62
C GLY A 131 -14.72 1.77 12.68
N LYS A 132 -14.31 0.57 12.26
CA LYS A 132 -13.86 -0.50 13.18
C LYS A 132 -12.45 -0.26 13.73
N ALA A 133 -11.66 0.55 13.04
CA ALA A 133 -10.34 0.99 13.51
C ALA A 133 -10.41 2.20 14.45
N ALA A 134 -11.59 2.74 14.75
CA ALA A 134 -11.73 3.90 15.64
C ALA A 134 -11.27 3.55 17.06
N GLY A 135 -10.12 4.08 17.47
CA GLY A 135 -9.49 3.81 18.76
C GLY A 135 -8.47 2.66 18.76
N LEU A 136 -8.21 2.03 17.61
CA LEU A 136 -7.13 1.07 17.47
C LEU A 136 -5.81 1.82 17.22
N GLU A 137 -4.84 1.60 18.09
CA GLU A 137 -3.44 2.01 17.92
C GLU A 137 -2.58 0.74 17.92
N ALA A 138 -2.07 0.35 16.74
CA ALA A 138 -1.33 -0.89 16.60
C ALA A 138 -0.29 -0.80 15.48
N THR A 139 0.95 -1.18 15.79
CA THR A 139 1.98 -1.47 14.78
C THR A 139 1.82 -2.91 14.32
N CYS A 140 1.71 -3.11 13.01
CA CYS A 140 1.42 -4.40 12.39
C CYS A 140 2.53 -4.78 11.40
N ARG A 141 2.84 -6.09 11.33
CA ARG A 141 3.64 -6.69 10.27
C ARG A 141 2.80 -7.70 9.51
N ALA A 142 2.72 -7.58 8.19
CA ALA A 142 2.21 -8.63 7.32
C ALA A 142 3.38 -9.34 6.64
N GLU A 143 3.52 -10.65 6.86
CA GLU A 143 4.43 -11.54 6.14
C GLU A 143 3.63 -12.29 5.07
N ILE A 144 3.82 -11.90 3.80
CA ILE A 144 3.04 -12.41 2.67
C ILE A 144 3.99 -13.07 1.68
N ASP A 145 3.87 -14.38 1.51
CA ASP A 145 4.76 -15.20 0.67
C ASP A 145 6.26 -14.86 0.87
N GLY A 146 6.66 -14.68 2.14
CA GLY A 146 8.03 -14.37 2.54
C GLY A 146 8.45 -12.89 2.42
N ARG A 147 7.60 -12.01 1.87
CA ARG A 147 7.83 -10.56 1.85
C ARG A 147 7.18 -9.88 3.06
N ARG A 148 7.92 -8.99 3.72
CA ARG A 148 7.44 -8.21 4.87
C ARG A 148 6.84 -6.87 4.44
N PHE A 149 5.74 -6.51 5.09
CA PHE A 149 5.04 -5.24 4.97
C PHE A 149 4.76 -4.69 6.36
N ASP A 150 5.39 -3.58 6.70
CA ASP A 150 5.23 -2.93 8.00
C ASP A 150 4.32 -1.71 7.86
N PHE A 151 3.27 -1.67 8.67
CA PHE A 151 2.29 -0.58 8.69
C PHE A 151 1.77 -0.38 10.11
N ALA A 152 1.06 0.71 10.34
CA ALA A 152 0.39 0.97 11.59
C ALA A 152 -1.07 1.36 11.34
N VAL A 153 -1.90 1.16 12.37
CA VAL A 153 -3.21 1.80 12.48
C VAL A 153 -3.09 2.85 13.57
N THR A 154 -3.39 4.10 13.22
CA THR A 154 -3.38 5.23 14.16
C THR A 154 -4.51 6.18 13.83
N GLN A 155 -5.27 6.60 14.84
CA GLN A 155 -6.39 7.54 14.69
C GLN A 155 -7.39 7.14 13.59
N GLY A 156 -7.65 5.83 13.43
CA GLY A 156 -8.55 5.32 12.38
C GLY A 156 -7.99 5.42 10.95
N HIS A 157 -6.69 5.65 10.79
CA HIS A 157 -5.97 5.71 9.52
C HIS A 157 -4.85 4.67 9.45
N LEU A 158 -4.49 4.28 8.22
CA LEU A 158 -3.27 3.53 7.96
C LEU A 158 -2.08 4.49 7.91
N ALA A 159 -0.98 4.08 8.53
CA ALA A 159 0.28 4.82 8.58
C ALA A 159 1.48 3.89 8.35
N GLY A 160 2.67 4.47 8.19
CA GLY A 160 3.92 3.72 8.12
C GLY A 160 4.20 2.98 9.42
N GLY A 161 4.63 1.72 9.31
CA GLY A 161 4.99 0.92 10.47
C GLY A 161 6.40 1.26 10.95
N HIS A 162 6.54 1.62 12.23
CA HIS A 162 7.83 1.86 12.86
C HIS A 162 7.96 1.04 14.15
N GLY A 163 9.14 0.46 14.38
CA GLY A 163 9.45 -0.32 15.57
C GLY A 163 8.99 -1.78 15.52
N GLU A 164 8.88 -2.41 16.68
CA GLU A 164 8.43 -3.80 16.81
C GLU A 164 6.92 -3.93 16.60
N PRO A 165 6.45 -4.94 15.84
CA PRO A 165 5.03 -5.13 15.61
C PRO A 165 4.34 -5.68 16.85
N SER A 166 3.23 -5.04 17.24
CA SER A 166 2.29 -5.56 18.23
C SER A 166 1.48 -6.76 17.71
N VAL A 167 1.27 -6.82 16.38
CA VAL A 167 0.60 -7.93 15.69
C VAL A 167 1.37 -8.31 14.44
N THR A 168 1.62 -9.60 14.26
CA THR A 168 2.14 -10.17 13.00
C THR A 168 1.08 -11.05 12.35
N LEU A 169 0.80 -10.78 11.08
CA LEU A 169 -0.08 -11.55 10.20
C LEU A 169 0.78 -12.34 9.21
N THR A 170 0.54 -13.64 9.07
CA THR A 170 1.20 -14.48 8.07
C THR A 170 0.15 -15.10 7.13
N ALA A 171 0.31 -14.91 5.82
CA ALA A 171 -0.64 -15.41 4.83
C ALA A 171 -0.02 -15.59 3.44
N GLY A 172 -0.65 -16.39 2.59
CA GLY A 172 -0.37 -16.37 1.16
C GLY A 172 -1.06 -15.20 0.45
N ALA A 173 -0.46 -14.63 -0.60
CA ALA A 173 -1.07 -13.51 -1.32
C ALA A 173 -2.42 -13.90 -1.94
N ALA A 174 -2.51 -15.12 -2.49
CA ALA A 174 -3.75 -15.66 -3.03
C ALA A 174 -4.85 -15.79 -1.97
N ASP A 175 -4.50 -16.13 -0.73
CA ASP A 175 -5.47 -16.25 0.36
C ASP A 175 -6.02 -14.89 0.79
N LEU A 176 -5.17 -13.84 0.82
CA LEU A 176 -5.64 -12.48 1.09
C LEU A 176 -6.55 -11.95 -0.02
N VAL A 177 -6.22 -12.25 -1.29
CA VAL A 177 -7.09 -11.93 -2.43
C VAL A 177 -8.41 -12.67 -2.33
N ASP A 178 -8.39 -13.98 -2.07
CA ASP A 178 -9.59 -14.80 -1.96
C ASP A 178 -10.47 -14.43 -0.76
N ALA A 179 -9.87 -14.04 0.38
CA ALA A 179 -10.60 -13.53 1.53
C ALA A 179 -11.39 -12.26 1.19
N ARG A 180 -10.82 -11.39 0.33
CA ARG A 180 -11.44 -10.11 -0.06
C ARG A 180 -12.40 -10.22 -1.23
N LEU A 181 -11.96 -10.87 -2.30
CA LEU A 181 -12.57 -10.86 -3.64
C LEU A 181 -13.12 -12.25 -4.04
N GLY A 182 -13.04 -13.24 -3.15
CA GLY A 182 -13.52 -14.59 -3.43
C GLY A 182 -14.99 -14.59 -3.86
N SER A 183 -15.27 -15.24 -5.00
CA SER A 183 -16.59 -15.27 -5.65
C SER A 183 -17.70 -15.90 -4.81
N THR A 184 -17.35 -16.69 -3.79
CA THR A 184 -18.31 -17.34 -2.89
C THR A 184 -17.95 -17.10 -1.43
N GLU A 185 -18.95 -17.15 -0.55
CA GLU A 185 -18.72 -17.07 0.89
C GLU A 185 -17.87 -18.23 1.41
N ALA A 186 -18.06 -19.44 0.87
CA ALA A 186 -17.26 -20.61 1.23
C ALA A 186 -15.77 -20.41 0.90
N LYS A 187 -15.45 -19.86 -0.29
CA LYS A 187 -14.08 -19.55 -0.69
C LYS A 187 -13.44 -18.52 0.24
N ARG A 188 -14.17 -17.44 0.53
CA ARG A 188 -13.74 -16.40 1.48
C ARG A 188 -13.43 -16.98 2.85
N LYS A 189 -14.36 -17.77 3.43
CA LYS A 189 -14.16 -18.43 4.74
C LYS A 189 -12.99 -19.39 4.77
N ALA A 190 -12.77 -20.16 3.70
CA ALA A 190 -11.65 -21.08 3.61
C ALA A 190 -10.30 -20.36 3.55
N ALA A 191 -10.24 -19.21 2.87
CA ALA A 191 -9.04 -18.36 2.83
C ALA A 191 -8.74 -17.74 4.21
N LEU A 192 -9.75 -17.18 4.89
CA LEU A 192 -9.60 -16.58 6.23
C LEU A 192 -9.01 -17.55 7.28
N ARG A 193 -9.29 -18.85 7.16
CA ARG A 193 -8.75 -19.90 8.04
C ARG A 193 -7.26 -20.19 7.84
N ARG A 194 -6.69 -19.76 6.71
CA ARG A 194 -5.27 -19.96 6.37
C ARG A 194 -4.40 -18.75 6.73
N ILE A 195 -5.00 -17.74 7.34
CA ILE A 195 -4.33 -16.54 7.80
C ILE A 195 -4.01 -16.72 9.29
N ASP A 196 -2.72 -16.71 9.61
CA ASP A 196 -2.24 -16.79 10.99
C ASP A 196 -2.02 -15.39 11.58
N PHE A 197 -2.27 -15.25 12.88
CA PHE A 197 -2.05 -14.01 13.62
C PHE A 197 -1.33 -14.29 14.93
N GLN A 198 -0.31 -13.49 15.21
CA GLN A 198 0.48 -13.55 16.43
C GLN A 198 0.51 -12.17 17.09
N GLY A 199 0.36 -12.12 18.41
CA GLY A 199 0.27 -10.89 19.19
C GLY A 199 -0.62 -11.07 20.41
N ASP A 200 -0.89 -9.97 21.13
CA ASP A 200 -1.87 -9.97 22.21
C ASP A 200 -3.29 -10.31 21.68
N PRO A 201 -4.06 -11.22 22.33
CA PRO A 201 -5.37 -11.63 21.83
C PRO A 201 -6.38 -10.50 21.62
N GLN A 202 -6.35 -9.45 22.45
CA GLN A 202 -7.25 -8.31 22.31
C GLN A 202 -6.86 -7.47 21.09
N THR A 203 -5.57 -7.16 20.94
CA THR A 203 -5.06 -6.41 19.78
C THR A 203 -5.27 -7.19 18.48
N VAL A 204 -5.01 -8.51 18.48
CA VAL A 204 -5.28 -9.38 17.33
C VAL A 204 -6.75 -9.35 16.95
N SER A 205 -7.67 -9.45 17.92
CA SER A 205 -9.12 -9.39 17.65
C SER A 205 -9.52 -8.06 17.02
N ALA A 206 -9.00 -6.94 17.54
CA ALA A 206 -9.26 -5.60 17.01
C ALA A 206 -8.71 -5.43 15.58
N VAL A 207 -7.49 -5.88 15.31
CA VAL A 207 -6.89 -5.87 13.96
C VAL A 207 -7.74 -6.70 12.99
N ARG A 208 -8.12 -7.92 13.37
CA ARG A 208 -8.97 -8.78 12.54
C ARG A 208 -10.30 -8.10 12.17
N GLN A 209 -10.94 -7.43 13.12
CA GLN A 209 -12.16 -6.68 12.86
C GLN A 209 -11.92 -5.48 11.92
N ALA A 210 -10.85 -4.72 12.14
CA ALA A 210 -10.50 -3.55 11.34
C ALA A 210 -10.17 -3.89 9.87
N PHE A 211 -9.64 -5.08 9.60
CA PHE A 211 -9.32 -5.52 8.23
C PHE A 211 -10.32 -6.53 7.65
N ALA A 212 -11.31 -6.97 8.44
CA ALA A 212 -12.21 -8.08 8.11
C ALA A 212 -11.46 -9.36 7.70
N LEU A 213 -10.47 -9.76 8.52
CA LEU A 213 -9.62 -10.94 8.35
C LEU A 213 -9.79 -11.99 9.45
#